data_AF-A0A2G5UW35-F1
#
_entry.id   AF-A0A2G5UW35-F1
#
_cell.length_a   1.000
_cell.length_b   1.000
_cell.length_c   1.000
_cell.angle_alpha   90.00
_cell.angle_beta   90.00
_cell.angle_gamma   90.00
#
_symmetry.space_group_name_H-M   'P 1'
#
loop_
_entity.id
_entity.type
_entity.pdbx_description
1 polymer ?
#
loop_
_entity_poly.entity_id
_entity_poly.type
_entity_poly.pdbx_seq_one_letter_code
_entity_poly.pdbx_strand_id
1 'polypeptide(L)'
;MSQLSYSKIIAKFKKITPIDWDSNRHDRIETLVKHYGRTAKNEKARIEELSTLYTVTRITVECLQSFIQKHPELFLPDRKTIRLFEDGDVQFVIKSEVLDVLKTKGAPEHVFVSTMKLADINGKNIEFIRYPILRAKHCAVPIPGPSGFLVLAVDSLLETLKMLILDLKLFQKRENWDVDRWRTQFIDVMSSMFNIFFIKEKKDPYFIRHKMVNICRQQFLVSFGITLSLPTTEIRPVKPQGFTLDDLKTELTNLGLTEMFPDILCHTGRVYYEVDIRKKGKNLRTCDLYDAIENCQLICIFNRVNNLKIFLHNQKGCKRVLGLECEYCT
;
A
#
# COMPACT_ATOMS: atom_id res chain seq x y z
N MET A 1 35.61 17.88 -19.53
CA MET A 1 34.25 17.70 -20.10
C MET A 1 33.87 18.86 -21.03
N SER A 2 34.79 19.30 -21.88
CA SER A 2 34.61 20.47 -22.75
C SER A 2 33.58 20.20 -23.84
N GLN A 3 32.69 21.16 -24.06
CA GLN A 3 31.61 21.18 -25.08
C GLN A 3 30.51 20.10 -25.01
N LEU A 4 30.42 19.34 -23.91
CA LEU A 4 29.33 18.38 -23.75
C LEU A 4 28.05 19.09 -23.28
N SER A 5 26.91 18.74 -23.90
CA SER A 5 25.59 19.11 -23.37
C SER A 5 25.39 18.55 -21.97
N TYR A 6 24.53 19.18 -21.17
CA TYR A 6 24.19 18.68 -19.82
C TYR A 6 23.73 17.22 -19.84
N SER A 7 22.97 16.80 -20.85
CA SER A 7 22.55 15.41 -21.03
C SER A 7 23.73 14.44 -21.15
N LYS A 8 24.77 14.79 -21.93
CA LYS A 8 25.98 13.97 -22.08
C LYS A 8 26.82 13.94 -20.80
N ILE A 9 26.84 15.04 -20.05
CA ILE A 9 27.52 15.11 -18.74
C ILE A 9 26.82 14.20 -17.73
N ILE A 10 25.48 14.29 -17.62
CA ILE A 10 24.68 13.44 -16.74
C ILE A 10 24.88 11.96 -17.09
N ALA A 11 24.89 11.60 -18.39
CA ALA A 11 25.14 10.23 -18.82
C ALA A 11 26.50 9.69 -18.33
N LYS A 12 27.54 10.53 -18.28
CA LYS A 12 28.84 10.15 -17.71
C LYS A 12 28.76 9.87 -16.21
N PHE A 13 28.09 10.73 -15.43
CA PHE A 13 27.86 10.49 -13.99
C PHE A 13 27.07 9.20 -13.74
N LYS A 14 26.04 8.94 -14.55
CA LYS A 14 25.26 7.70 -14.46
C LYS A 14 26.13 6.46 -14.71
N LYS A 15 27.09 6.53 -15.63
CA LYS A 15 27.97 5.41 -15.97
C LYS A 15 28.94 5.03 -14.85
N ILE A 16 29.43 6.00 -14.08
CA ILE A 16 30.40 5.74 -13.00
C ILE A 16 29.75 5.36 -11.67
N THR A 17 28.43 5.43 -11.55
CA THR A 17 27.72 5.15 -10.30
C THR A 17 26.88 3.87 -10.43
N PRO A 18 27.19 2.81 -9.68
CA PRO A 18 26.49 1.54 -9.78
C PRO A 18 25.17 1.56 -8.98
N ILE A 19 24.27 2.49 -9.30
CA ILE A 19 22.99 2.65 -8.63
C ILE A 19 21.84 2.60 -9.62
N ASP A 20 20.66 2.21 -9.14
CA ASP A 20 19.42 2.37 -9.90
C ASP A 20 19.07 3.86 -10.02
N TRP A 21 18.92 4.34 -11.25
CA TRP A 21 18.57 5.72 -11.56
C TRP A 21 17.06 5.89 -11.71
N ASP A 22 16.35 5.98 -10.58
CA ASP A 22 14.95 6.38 -10.56
C ASP A 22 14.77 7.87 -10.95
N SER A 23 13.52 8.28 -11.18
CA SER A 23 13.19 9.66 -11.59
C SER A 23 13.70 10.70 -10.59
N ASN A 24 13.54 10.46 -9.30
CA ASN A 24 13.97 11.40 -8.27
C ASN A 24 15.49 11.56 -8.25
N ARG A 25 16.24 10.46 -8.39
CA ARG A 25 17.71 10.47 -8.47
C ARG A 25 18.17 11.18 -9.74
N HIS A 26 17.48 10.94 -10.86
CA HIS A 26 17.74 11.64 -12.11
C HIS A 26 17.56 13.16 -11.99
N ASP A 27 16.45 13.60 -11.39
CA ASP A 27 16.15 15.02 -11.19
C ASP A 27 17.16 15.69 -10.25
N ARG A 28 17.64 14.96 -9.24
CA ARG A 28 18.69 15.45 -8.32
C ARG A 28 20.02 15.68 -9.04
N ILE A 29 20.50 14.72 -9.83
CA ILE A 29 21.76 14.90 -10.55
C ILE A 29 21.63 15.96 -11.64
N GLU A 30 20.48 16.05 -12.29
CA GLU A 30 20.22 17.08 -13.29
C GLU A 30 20.21 18.47 -12.66
N THR A 31 19.52 18.64 -11.53
CA THR A 31 19.52 19.88 -10.75
C THR A 31 20.93 20.28 -10.34
N LEU A 32 21.72 19.33 -9.82
CA LEU A 32 23.10 19.57 -9.41
C LEU A 32 23.97 20.04 -10.59
N VAL A 33 23.97 19.29 -11.69
CA VAL A 33 24.77 19.61 -12.89
C VAL A 33 24.37 20.95 -13.49
N LYS A 34 23.06 21.25 -13.54
CA LYS A 34 22.55 22.55 -14.01
C LYS A 34 22.91 23.69 -13.06
N HIS A 35 22.91 23.45 -11.74
CA HIS A 35 23.30 24.46 -10.75
C HIS A 35 24.73 24.91 -10.98
N TYR A 36 25.71 23.98 -10.94
CA TYR A 36 27.12 24.28 -11.25
C TYR A 36 27.29 24.86 -12.66
N GLY A 37 26.48 24.39 -13.61
CA GLY A 37 26.45 24.93 -14.97
C GLY A 37 26.06 26.41 -15.07
N ARG A 38 25.15 26.87 -14.21
CA ARG A 38 24.57 28.23 -14.21
C ARG A 38 25.30 29.20 -13.29
N THR A 39 25.91 28.72 -12.22
CA THR A 39 26.62 29.56 -11.24
C THR A 39 28.06 29.87 -11.64
N ALA A 40 28.60 29.18 -12.65
CA ALA A 40 29.94 29.40 -13.14
C ALA A 40 30.11 30.80 -13.77
N LYS A 41 31.21 31.48 -13.42
CA LYS A 41 31.50 32.86 -13.87
C LYS A 41 31.69 33.01 -15.37
N ASN A 42 32.17 31.96 -16.04
CA ASN A 42 32.36 31.90 -17.49
C ASN A 42 32.44 30.43 -17.94
N GLU A 43 32.50 30.21 -19.25
CA GLU A 43 32.54 28.86 -19.83
C GLU A 43 33.77 28.05 -19.38
N LYS A 44 34.93 28.68 -19.21
CA LYS A 44 36.13 28.00 -18.74
C LYS A 44 35.95 27.49 -17.31
N ALA A 45 35.48 28.35 -16.40
CA ALA A 45 35.17 27.99 -15.01
C ALA A 45 34.12 26.87 -14.95
N ARG A 46 33.08 26.92 -15.78
CA ARG A 46 32.07 25.87 -15.88
C ARG A 46 32.66 24.51 -16.23
N ILE A 47 33.54 24.48 -17.23
CA ILE A 47 34.20 23.25 -17.69
C ILE A 47 35.09 22.69 -16.57
N GLU A 48 35.81 23.56 -15.87
CA GLU A 48 36.71 23.19 -14.78
C GLU A 48 35.92 22.63 -13.59
N GLU A 49 34.92 23.35 -13.08
CA GLU A 49 34.08 22.92 -11.96
C GLU A 49 33.39 21.58 -12.22
N LEU A 50 32.74 21.41 -13.39
CA LEU A 50 32.08 20.16 -13.74
C LEU A 50 33.08 19.01 -13.94
N SER A 51 34.28 19.29 -14.46
CA SER A 51 35.32 18.27 -14.62
C SER A 51 35.90 17.85 -13.27
N THR A 52 36.10 18.80 -12.35
CA THR A 52 36.51 18.53 -10.97
C THR A 52 35.46 17.71 -10.25
N LEU A 53 34.19 18.10 -10.32
CA LEU A 53 33.08 17.35 -9.71
C LEU A 53 33.01 15.91 -10.24
N TYR A 54 33.13 15.71 -11.56
CA TYR A 54 33.16 14.38 -12.14
C TYR A 54 34.37 13.56 -11.68
N THR A 55 35.55 14.18 -11.63
CA THR A 55 36.79 13.50 -11.26
C THR A 55 36.76 13.08 -9.80
N VAL A 56 36.34 13.98 -8.89
CA VAL A 56 36.18 13.68 -7.47
C VAL A 56 35.16 12.57 -7.27
N THR A 57 33.98 12.66 -7.90
CA THR A 57 32.97 11.60 -7.80
C THR A 57 33.49 10.26 -8.30
N ARG A 58 34.19 10.22 -9.44
CA ARG A 58 34.78 9.00 -9.98
C ARG A 58 35.78 8.38 -9.01
N ILE A 59 36.72 9.17 -8.50
CA ILE A 59 37.72 8.71 -7.54
C ILE A 59 37.05 8.19 -6.27
N THR A 60 36.07 8.92 -5.72
CA THR A 60 35.33 8.49 -4.53
C THR A 60 34.63 7.16 -4.76
N VAL A 61 33.93 6.98 -5.89
CA VAL A 61 33.25 5.71 -6.20
C VAL A 61 34.26 4.57 -6.37
N GLU A 62 35.35 4.79 -7.09
CA GLU A 62 36.42 3.78 -7.27
C GLU A 62 37.07 3.39 -5.94
N CYS A 63 37.36 4.36 -5.06
CA CYS A 63 37.89 4.11 -3.72
C CYS A 63 36.92 3.29 -2.87
N LEU A 64 35.62 3.66 -2.86
CA LEU A 64 34.59 2.91 -2.13
C LEU A 64 34.43 1.49 -2.68
N GLN A 65 34.41 1.31 -4.00
CA GLN A 65 34.35 -0.01 -4.62
C GLN A 65 35.57 -0.86 -4.26
N SER A 66 36.78 -0.28 -4.30
CA SER A 66 38.00 -0.99 -3.91
C SER A 66 37.97 -1.36 -2.43
N PHE A 67 37.48 -0.48 -1.56
CA PHE A 67 37.35 -0.74 -0.12
C PHE A 67 36.35 -1.87 0.15
N ILE A 68 35.17 -1.83 -0.48
CA ILE A 68 34.15 -2.88 -0.39
C ILE A 68 34.68 -4.23 -0.88
N GLN A 69 35.46 -4.25 -1.97
CA GLN A 69 36.05 -5.48 -2.49
C GLN A 69 37.15 -6.06 -1.60
N LYS A 70 37.91 -5.21 -0.91
CA LYS A 70 38.97 -5.64 0.03
C LYS A 70 38.41 -6.11 1.37
N HIS A 71 37.24 -5.60 1.76
CA HIS A 71 36.60 -5.89 3.04
C HIS A 71 35.16 -6.38 2.85
N PRO A 72 34.94 -7.46 2.06
CA PRO A 72 33.59 -7.96 1.81
C PRO A 72 32.84 -8.27 3.11
N GLU A 73 33.52 -8.71 4.17
CA GLU A 73 32.94 -9.00 5.49
C GLU A 73 32.26 -7.80 6.16
N LEU A 74 32.68 -6.56 5.84
CA LEU A 74 32.08 -5.34 6.41
C LEU A 74 30.82 -4.88 5.67
N PHE A 75 30.60 -5.35 4.44
CA PHE A 75 29.60 -4.78 3.53
C PHE A 75 28.67 -5.82 2.90
N LEU A 76 29.16 -7.04 2.73
CA LEU A 76 28.42 -8.17 2.20
C LEU A 76 27.99 -9.04 3.39
N PRO A 77 26.73 -9.47 3.44
CA PRO A 77 26.30 -10.41 4.48
C PRO A 77 27.14 -11.69 4.42
N ASP A 78 27.78 -12.07 5.52
CA ASP A 78 28.40 -13.40 5.70
C ASP A 78 27.38 -14.52 5.53
N ARG A 79 26.09 -14.19 5.70
CA ARG A 79 24.98 -15.14 5.67
C ARG A 79 23.92 -14.69 4.69
N LYS A 80 23.37 -15.67 3.98
CA LYS A 80 22.24 -15.53 3.06
C LYS A 80 20.95 -15.31 3.87
N THR A 81 20.74 -14.10 4.38
CA THR A 81 19.57 -13.77 5.21
C THR A 81 18.44 -13.19 4.39
N ILE A 82 17.20 -13.63 4.63
CA ILE A 82 15.98 -13.00 4.07
C ILE A 82 14.92 -12.84 5.15
N ARG A 83 13.95 -11.94 4.91
CA ARG A 83 12.86 -11.72 5.86
C ARG A 83 11.75 -12.74 5.67
N LEU A 84 11.37 -13.38 6.77
CA LEU A 84 10.20 -14.25 6.88
C LEU A 84 9.06 -13.47 7.51
N PHE A 85 7.95 -13.37 6.77
CA PHE A 85 6.72 -12.75 7.21
C PHE A 85 5.71 -13.81 7.62
N GLU A 86 4.98 -13.54 8.70
CA GLU A 86 3.92 -14.39 9.23
C GLU A 86 2.65 -13.56 9.34
N ASP A 87 1.57 -14.00 8.69
CA ASP A 87 0.27 -13.31 8.71
C ASP A 87 -0.86 -14.33 8.94
N GLY A 88 -1.19 -14.56 10.20
CA GLY A 88 -2.02 -15.70 10.60
C GLY A 88 -1.29 -17.01 10.29
N ASP A 89 -1.97 -17.91 9.58
CA ASP A 89 -1.46 -19.25 9.26
C ASP A 89 -0.53 -19.27 8.02
N VAL A 90 -0.14 -18.10 7.51
CA VAL A 90 0.58 -17.96 6.24
C VAL A 90 1.99 -17.45 6.49
N GLN A 91 2.95 -18.19 5.94
CA GLN A 91 4.38 -17.85 5.99
C GLN A 91 4.92 -17.61 4.59
N PHE A 92 5.52 -16.44 4.37
CA PHE A 92 6.01 -16.03 3.06
C PHE A 92 7.23 -15.11 3.15
N VAL A 93 7.96 -14.99 2.05
CA VAL A 93 9.16 -14.15 1.92
C VAL A 93 9.05 -13.24 0.70
N ILE A 94 9.80 -12.14 0.68
CA ILE A 94 9.87 -11.30 -0.52
C ILE A 94 10.66 -12.02 -1.62
N LYS A 95 10.06 -12.14 -2.82
CA LYS A 95 10.66 -12.88 -3.94
C LYS A 95 12.00 -12.30 -4.37
N SER A 96 12.12 -10.98 -4.44
CA SER A 96 13.38 -10.34 -4.84
C SER A 96 14.52 -10.63 -3.86
N GLU A 97 14.26 -10.66 -2.55
CA GLU A 97 15.28 -11.00 -1.54
C GLU A 97 15.84 -12.42 -1.75
N VAL A 98 14.98 -13.37 -2.12
CA VAL A 98 15.41 -14.73 -2.44
C VAL A 98 16.25 -14.75 -3.72
N LEU A 99 15.82 -14.05 -4.76
CA LEU A 99 16.54 -14.00 -6.03
C LEU A 99 17.93 -13.35 -5.87
N ASP A 100 18.01 -12.28 -5.09
CA ASP A 100 19.26 -11.58 -4.77
C ASP A 100 20.25 -12.51 -4.06
N VAL A 101 19.78 -13.23 -3.04
CA VAL A 101 20.56 -14.22 -2.29
C VAL A 101 21.02 -15.41 -3.15
N LEU A 102 20.21 -15.80 -4.14
CA LEU A 102 20.53 -16.87 -5.09
C LEU A 102 21.32 -16.37 -6.31
N LYS A 103 21.59 -15.06 -6.40
CA LYS A 103 22.26 -14.42 -7.55
C LYS A 103 21.55 -14.68 -8.88
N THR A 104 20.22 -14.78 -8.85
CA THR A 104 19.38 -14.99 -10.03
C THR A 104 18.74 -13.67 -10.45
N LYS A 105 18.72 -13.36 -11.75
CA LYS A 105 18.03 -12.17 -12.23
C LYS A 105 16.51 -12.37 -12.20
N GLY A 106 15.81 -11.46 -11.53
CA GLY A 106 14.36 -11.33 -11.61
C GLY A 106 13.92 -10.30 -12.65
N ALA A 107 12.64 -10.35 -13.03
CA ALA A 107 12.02 -9.24 -13.73
C ALA A 107 11.84 -8.05 -12.75
N PRO A 108 12.08 -6.80 -13.19
CA PRO A 108 11.87 -5.64 -12.33
C PRO A 108 10.38 -5.49 -11.98
N GLU A 109 10.10 -5.31 -10.69
CA GLU A 109 8.74 -5.10 -10.19
C GLU A 109 8.54 -3.63 -9.78
N HIS A 110 7.78 -2.90 -10.59
CA HIS A 110 7.62 -1.45 -10.43
C HIS A 110 6.48 -1.06 -9.49
N VAL A 111 5.35 -1.77 -9.53
CA VAL A 111 4.11 -1.42 -8.81
C VAL A 111 3.97 -2.24 -7.52
N PHE A 112 4.00 -3.56 -7.66
CA PHE A 112 3.92 -4.52 -6.57
C PHE A 112 5.29 -5.15 -6.29
N VAL A 113 5.44 -5.78 -5.13
CA VAL A 113 6.56 -6.63 -4.77
C VAL A 113 6.00 -8.01 -4.47
N SER A 114 6.32 -8.98 -5.33
CA SER A 114 5.82 -10.35 -5.21
C SER A 114 6.47 -11.08 -4.04
N THR A 115 5.75 -12.06 -3.52
CA THR A 115 6.24 -12.95 -2.47
C THR A 115 6.32 -14.38 -2.98
N MET A 116 6.87 -15.27 -2.16
CA MET A 116 6.84 -16.71 -2.34
C MET A 116 6.53 -17.37 -1.01
N LYS A 117 5.86 -18.53 -1.03
CA LYS A 117 5.60 -19.29 0.18
C LYS A 117 6.92 -19.84 0.72
N LEU A 118 7.01 -19.97 2.05
CA LEU A 118 8.18 -20.58 2.68
C LEU A 118 8.43 -22.02 2.17
N ALA A 119 7.37 -22.77 1.87
CA ALA A 119 7.48 -24.12 1.33
C ALA A 119 8.22 -24.18 -0.03
N ASP A 120 8.11 -23.14 -0.87
CA ASP A 120 8.70 -23.09 -2.21
C ASP A 120 10.22 -22.82 -2.19
N ILE A 121 10.77 -22.49 -1.03
CA ILE A 121 12.20 -22.19 -0.83
C ILE A 121 12.88 -23.15 0.14
N ASN A 122 12.15 -24.15 0.65
CA ASN A 122 12.68 -25.10 1.62
C ASN A 122 13.86 -25.89 1.03
N GLY A 123 14.88 -26.17 1.85
CA GLY A 123 16.11 -26.86 1.44
C GLY A 123 17.23 -25.97 0.87
N LYS A 124 17.04 -24.63 0.83
CA LYS A 124 18.11 -23.68 0.50
C LYS A 124 18.86 -23.26 1.76
N ASN A 125 20.19 -23.12 1.69
CA ASN A 125 21.02 -22.61 2.78
C ASN A 125 20.80 -21.08 2.94
N ILE A 126 19.68 -20.73 3.55
CA ILE A 126 19.18 -19.36 3.77
C ILE A 126 18.76 -19.25 5.22
N GLU A 127 19.23 -18.21 5.90
CA GLU A 127 18.81 -17.87 7.25
C GLU A 127 17.60 -16.93 7.22
N PHE A 128 16.63 -17.17 8.10
CA PHE A 128 15.37 -16.43 8.13
C PHE A 128 15.33 -15.45 9.29
N ILE A 129 15.13 -14.17 8.99
CA ILE A 129 14.84 -13.14 9.98
C ILE A 129 13.33 -13.00 10.08
N ARG A 130 12.73 -13.39 11.21
CA ARG A 130 11.30 -13.15 11.44
C ARG A 130 11.04 -11.65 11.49
N TYR A 131 10.21 -11.16 10.59
CA TYR A 131 9.87 -9.75 10.48
C TYR A 131 8.37 -9.57 10.73
N PRO A 132 7.96 -8.82 11.76
CA PRO A 132 6.55 -8.71 12.12
C PRO A 132 5.78 -7.84 11.12
N ILE A 133 4.54 -8.24 10.83
CA ILE A 133 3.56 -7.41 10.14
C ILE A 133 2.72 -6.71 11.19
N LEU A 134 3.06 -5.45 11.47
CA LEU A 134 2.39 -4.64 12.48
C LEU A 134 1.23 -3.85 11.86
N ARG A 135 0.14 -3.73 12.62
CA ARG A 135 -1.06 -2.99 12.25
C ARG A 135 -1.49 -2.11 13.41
N ALA A 136 -1.72 -0.83 13.14
CA ALA A 136 -2.48 0.04 14.03
C ALA A 136 -3.99 -0.15 13.78
N LYS A 137 -4.85 0.42 14.64
CA LYS A 137 -6.31 0.26 14.51
C LYS A 137 -6.83 0.72 13.13
N HIS A 138 -6.22 1.76 12.56
CA HIS A 138 -6.72 2.40 11.34
C HIS A 138 -5.76 2.32 10.15
N CYS A 139 -4.55 1.77 10.33
CA CYS A 139 -3.55 1.70 9.26
C CYS A 139 -2.54 0.58 9.48
N ALA A 140 -1.97 0.06 8.41
CA ALA A 140 -0.81 -0.79 8.40
C ALA A 140 0.44 0.01 8.76
N VAL A 141 1.36 -0.64 9.46
CA VAL A 141 2.68 -0.08 9.70
C VAL A 141 3.55 -0.35 8.47
N PRO A 142 4.09 0.68 7.79
CA PRO A 142 4.86 0.47 6.58
C PRO A 142 6.15 -0.34 6.85
N ILE A 143 6.41 -1.32 5.99
CA ILE A 143 7.57 -2.21 6.07
C ILE A 143 8.69 -1.62 5.19
N PRO A 144 9.92 -1.44 5.69
CA PRO A 144 11.04 -0.99 4.88
C PRO A 144 11.31 -1.96 3.71
N GLY A 145 11.53 -1.44 2.51
CA GLY A 145 11.90 -2.19 1.33
C GLY A 145 13.06 -1.53 0.58
N PRO A 146 13.56 -2.16 -0.49
CA PRO A 146 14.78 -1.69 -1.20
C PRO A 146 14.70 -0.26 -1.75
N SER A 147 13.49 0.24 -2.04
CA SER A 147 13.28 1.56 -2.65
C SER A 147 12.17 2.36 -1.95
N GLY A 148 12.09 2.25 -0.62
CA GLY A 148 11.09 2.91 0.22
C GLY A 148 10.23 1.91 0.98
N PHE A 149 9.04 2.33 1.40
CA PHE A 149 8.17 1.49 2.23
C PHE A 149 7.20 0.63 1.41
N LEU A 150 6.81 -0.49 2.00
CA LEU A 150 5.92 -1.52 1.49
C LEU A 150 4.74 -1.68 2.44
N VAL A 151 3.56 -1.98 1.88
CA VAL A 151 2.34 -2.32 2.64
C VAL A 151 1.72 -3.55 2.00
N LEU A 152 1.14 -4.46 2.79
CA LEU A 152 0.42 -5.60 2.21
C LEU A 152 -0.74 -5.11 1.36
N ALA A 153 -0.93 -5.72 0.19
CA ALA A 153 -1.97 -5.30 -0.75
C ALA A 153 -3.38 -5.33 -0.14
N VAL A 154 -3.66 -6.36 0.65
CA VAL A 154 -4.91 -6.50 1.40
C VAL A 154 -5.10 -5.43 2.47
N ASP A 155 -4.05 -5.04 3.18
CA ASP A 155 -4.14 -3.99 4.19
C ASP A 155 -4.35 -2.63 3.52
N SER A 156 -3.63 -2.37 2.42
CA SER A 156 -3.85 -1.17 1.61
C SER A 156 -5.27 -1.08 1.07
N LEU A 157 -5.88 -2.19 0.65
CA LEU A 157 -7.28 -2.22 0.21
C LEU A 157 -8.22 -1.84 1.36
N LEU A 158 -8.10 -2.51 2.50
CA LEU A 158 -8.99 -2.30 3.65
C LEU A 158 -8.87 -0.87 4.19
N GLU A 159 -7.65 -0.31 4.27
CA GLU A 159 -7.44 1.10 4.61
C GLU A 159 -8.10 2.06 3.63
N THR A 160 -8.04 1.74 2.34
CA THR A 160 -8.64 2.58 1.30
C THR A 160 -10.15 2.57 1.44
N LEU A 161 -10.76 1.39 1.59
CA LEU A 161 -12.20 1.26 1.80
C LEU A 161 -12.64 1.96 3.10
N LYS A 162 -11.86 1.82 4.18
CA LYS A 162 -12.11 2.51 5.45
C LYS A 162 -12.10 4.02 5.30
N MET A 163 -11.14 4.57 4.54
CA MET A 163 -11.12 6.00 4.21
C MET A 163 -12.38 6.41 3.44
N LEU A 164 -12.82 5.64 2.45
CA LEU A 164 -14.06 5.93 1.71
C LEU A 164 -15.29 5.90 2.63
N ILE A 165 -15.34 4.94 3.57
CA ILE A 165 -16.49 4.69 4.44
C ILE A 165 -16.57 5.69 5.60
N LEU A 166 -15.47 5.90 6.34
CA LEU A 166 -15.48 6.64 7.60
C LEU A 166 -14.99 8.08 7.45
N ASP A 167 -13.90 8.29 6.71
CA ASP A 167 -13.29 9.62 6.59
C ASP A 167 -14.08 10.47 5.58
N LEU A 168 -14.35 9.91 4.41
CA LEU A 168 -15.07 10.60 3.34
C LEU A 168 -16.59 10.45 3.43
N LYS A 169 -17.06 9.44 4.18
CA LYS A 169 -18.48 9.09 4.33
C LYS A 169 -19.19 9.00 2.99
N LEU A 170 -18.49 8.43 2.02
CA LEU A 170 -18.84 8.46 0.60
C LEU A 170 -20.28 7.97 0.35
N PHE A 171 -20.68 6.93 1.05
CA PHE A 171 -21.98 6.28 0.90
C PHE A 171 -23.14 6.99 1.61
N GLN A 172 -22.86 8.08 2.34
CA GLN A 172 -23.87 8.94 2.95
C GLN A 172 -24.13 10.22 2.14
N LYS A 173 -23.24 10.57 1.20
CA LYS A 173 -23.31 11.80 0.39
C LYS A 173 -24.53 11.72 -0.52
N ARG A 174 -25.60 12.44 -0.17
CA ARG A 174 -26.90 12.35 -0.84
C ARG A 174 -27.44 13.73 -1.17
N GLU A 175 -27.62 13.98 -2.47
CA GLU A 175 -28.52 15.03 -2.98
C GLU A 175 -28.86 14.72 -4.45
N ASN A 176 -30.14 14.47 -4.77
CA ASN A 176 -30.67 14.26 -6.13
C ASN A 176 -29.90 13.27 -7.03
N TRP A 177 -29.25 12.26 -6.46
CA TRP A 177 -28.54 11.26 -7.25
C TRP A 177 -29.42 10.07 -7.58
N ASP A 178 -29.35 9.70 -8.84
CA ASP A 178 -29.68 8.36 -9.30
C ASP A 178 -28.72 7.38 -8.58
N VAL A 179 -29.25 6.69 -7.56
CA VAL A 179 -28.50 5.72 -6.74
C VAL A 179 -27.90 4.62 -7.62
N ASP A 180 -28.57 4.26 -8.72
CA ASP A 180 -28.09 3.22 -9.63
C ASP A 180 -26.94 3.73 -10.50
N ARG A 181 -26.99 5.00 -10.93
CA ARG A 181 -25.84 5.66 -11.56
C ARG A 181 -24.64 5.71 -10.61
N TRP A 182 -24.86 6.05 -9.34
CA TRP A 182 -23.79 6.08 -8.34
C TRP A 182 -23.16 4.70 -8.13
N ARG A 183 -24.00 3.66 -7.97
CA ARG A 183 -23.53 2.27 -7.86
C ARG A 183 -22.69 1.86 -9.06
N THR A 184 -23.12 2.24 -10.26
CA THR A 184 -22.39 1.95 -11.51
C THR A 184 -21.04 2.66 -11.52
N GLN A 185 -21.00 3.97 -11.24
CA GLN A 185 -19.74 4.73 -11.15
C GLN A 185 -18.79 4.14 -10.11
N PHE A 186 -19.30 3.77 -8.94
CA PHE A 186 -18.49 3.12 -7.91
C PHE A 186 -17.91 1.80 -8.42
N ILE A 187 -18.74 0.92 -9.01
CA ILE A 187 -18.28 -0.35 -9.55
C ILE A 187 -17.23 -0.15 -10.65
N ASP A 188 -17.42 0.82 -11.55
CA ASP A 188 -16.49 1.13 -12.64
C ASP A 188 -15.14 1.64 -12.13
N VAL A 189 -15.15 2.61 -11.21
CA VAL A 189 -13.94 3.15 -10.58
C VAL A 189 -13.21 2.03 -9.85
N MET A 190 -13.91 1.28 -9.00
CA MET A 190 -13.31 0.18 -8.24
C MET A 190 -12.75 -0.88 -9.21
N SER A 191 -13.48 -1.28 -10.25
CA SER A 191 -13.03 -2.24 -11.27
C SER A 191 -11.78 -1.79 -12.00
N SER A 192 -11.71 -0.51 -12.39
CA SER A 192 -10.53 0.06 -13.04
C SER A 192 -9.30 0.03 -12.13
N MET A 193 -9.49 0.34 -10.84
CA MET A 193 -8.43 0.38 -9.85
C MET A 193 -7.98 -1.02 -9.43
N PHE A 194 -8.86 -2.04 -9.49
CA PHE A 194 -8.49 -3.43 -9.24
C PHE A 194 -7.50 -3.98 -10.22
N ASN A 195 -7.74 -3.74 -11.50
CA ASN A 195 -6.85 -4.25 -12.53
C ASN A 195 -5.42 -3.69 -12.40
N ILE A 196 -5.27 -2.55 -11.71
CA ILE A 196 -3.98 -1.88 -11.52
C ILE A 196 -3.34 -2.25 -10.17
N PHE A 197 -4.07 -2.12 -9.06
CA PHE A 197 -3.49 -2.20 -7.71
C PHE A 197 -3.85 -3.48 -6.94
N PHE A 198 -5.07 -3.99 -7.09
CA PHE A 198 -5.56 -5.16 -6.35
C PHE A 198 -5.94 -6.30 -7.29
N ILE A 199 -4.90 -7.01 -7.74
CA ILE A 199 -4.94 -8.02 -8.80
C ILE A 199 -5.51 -9.31 -8.23
N LYS A 200 -6.78 -9.62 -8.54
CA LYS A 200 -7.48 -10.80 -8.01
C LYS A 200 -6.81 -12.12 -8.42
N GLU A 201 -6.11 -12.16 -9.54
CA GLU A 201 -5.43 -13.35 -10.06
C GLU A 201 -4.21 -13.75 -9.22
N LYS A 202 -3.63 -12.80 -8.46
CA LYS A 202 -2.53 -13.11 -7.53
C LYS A 202 -3.08 -13.82 -6.30
N LYS A 203 -2.80 -15.13 -6.23
CA LYS A 203 -3.24 -16.01 -5.13
C LYS A 203 -2.37 -15.93 -3.88
N ASP A 204 -1.13 -15.49 -4.03
CA ASP A 204 -0.20 -15.31 -2.91
C ASP A 204 -0.24 -13.86 -2.42
N PRO A 205 -0.08 -13.63 -1.11
CA PRO A 205 0.06 -12.28 -0.56
C PRO A 205 1.13 -11.50 -1.31
N TYR A 206 0.91 -10.22 -1.58
CA TYR A 206 1.95 -9.37 -2.15
C TYR A 206 1.95 -8.00 -1.49
N PHE A 207 3.07 -7.29 -1.65
CA PHE A 207 3.19 -5.94 -1.16
C PHE A 207 2.97 -4.93 -2.28
N ILE A 208 2.41 -3.78 -1.92
CA ILE A 208 2.34 -2.58 -2.76
C ILE A 208 3.33 -1.57 -2.20
N ARG A 209 4.05 -0.86 -3.08
CA ARG A 209 4.92 0.23 -2.63
C ARG A 209 4.06 1.36 -2.07
N HIS A 210 4.42 1.89 -0.91
CA HIS A 210 3.64 2.94 -0.22
C HIS A 210 3.33 4.16 -1.11
N LYS A 211 4.26 4.55 -1.98
CA LYS A 211 4.02 5.61 -2.98
C LYS A 211 2.85 5.32 -3.92
N MET A 212 2.66 4.05 -4.30
CA MET A 212 1.57 3.61 -5.16
C MET A 212 0.23 3.61 -4.41
N VAL A 213 0.25 3.31 -3.11
CA VAL A 213 -0.93 3.45 -2.23
C VAL A 213 -1.43 4.90 -2.22
N ASN A 214 -0.51 5.87 -2.10
CA ASN A 214 -0.88 7.29 -2.15
C ASN A 214 -1.47 7.69 -3.51
N ILE A 215 -0.89 7.22 -4.62
CA ILE A 215 -1.44 7.49 -5.96
C ILE A 215 -2.85 6.90 -6.10
N CYS A 216 -3.05 5.67 -5.65
CA CYS A 216 -4.35 5.02 -5.63
C CYS A 216 -5.37 5.86 -4.83
N ARG A 217 -5.04 6.30 -3.61
CA ARG A 217 -5.94 7.16 -2.81
C ARG A 217 -6.26 8.48 -3.50
N GLN A 218 -5.28 9.12 -4.15
CA GLN A 218 -5.52 10.37 -4.89
C GLN A 218 -6.44 10.15 -6.09
N GLN A 219 -6.32 9.03 -6.81
CA GLN A 219 -7.24 8.71 -7.91
C GLN A 219 -8.68 8.59 -7.41
N PHE A 220 -8.91 7.94 -6.26
CA PHE A 220 -10.24 7.88 -5.65
C PHE A 220 -10.80 9.27 -5.32
N LEU A 221 -9.98 10.14 -4.73
CA LEU A 221 -10.40 11.50 -4.40
C LEU A 221 -10.79 12.31 -5.65
N VAL A 222 -10.05 12.16 -6.74
CA VAL A 222 -10.37 12.80 -8.02
C VAL A 222 -11.67 12.23 -8.61
N SER A 223 -11.83 10.91 -8.63
CA SER A 223 -13.02 10.24 -9.18
C SER A 223 -14.32 10.62 -8.45
N PHE A 224 -14.23 10.96 -7.17
CA PHE A 224 -15.39 11.34 -6.35
C PHE A 224 -15.38 12.82 -5.93
N GLY A 225 -14.51 13.66 -6.48
CA GLY A 225 -14.27 15.01 -5.96
C GLY A 225 -15.53 15.89 -5.83
N ILE A 226 -16.41 15.87 -6.84
CA ILE A 226 -17.68 16.63 -6.83
C ILE A 226 -18.62 16.13 -5.72
N THR A 227 -18.60 14.83 -5.44
CA THR A 227 -19.42 14.18 -4.42
C THR A 227 -19.00 14.55 -2.99
N LEU A 228 -17.72 14.84 -2.76
CA LEU A 228 -17.18 15.03 -1.41
C LEU A 228 -17.73 16.28 -0.70
N SER A 229 -18.25 17.26 -1.43
CA SER A 229 -18.84 18.49 -0.86
C SER A 229 -20.23 18.31 -0.27
N LEU A 230 -20.93 17.21 -0.57
CA LEU A 230 -22.29 17.00 -0.10
C LEU A 230 -22.36 16.83 1.43
N PRO A 231 -23.49 17.19 2.07
CA PRO A 231 -23.66 17.01 3.51
C PRO A 231 -23.66 15.53 3.91
N THR A 232 -23.29 15.28 5.16
CA THR A 232 -23.28 13.94 5.77
C THR A 232 -23.74 14.00 7.20
N THR A 233 -24.20 12.86 7.72
CA THR A 233 -24.60 12.73 9.11
C THR A 233 -23.41 12.26 9.96
N GLU A 234 -23.36 12.70 11.22
CA GLU A 234 -22.40 12.19 12.19
C GLU A 234 -22.94 10.95 12.92
N ILE A 235 -22.04 10.02 13.24
CA ILE A 235 -22.38 8.86 14.07
C ILE A 235 -22.69 9.35 15.48
N ARG A 236 -23.87 9.00 15.99
CA ARG A 236 -24.29 9.42 17.33
C ARG A 236 -23.47 8.69 18.41
N PRO A 237 -23.07 9.40 19.49
CA PRO A 237 -22.31 8.78 20.56
C PRO A 237 -23.15 7.72 21.29
N VAL A 238 -22.51 6.59 21.60
CA VAL A 238 -23.12 5.50 22.35
C VAL A 238 -23.19 5.86 23.84
N LYS A 239 -24.32 5.57 24.48
CA LYS A 239 -24.53 5.80 25.92
C LYS A 239 -23.70 4.81 26.78
N PRO A 240 -23.46 5.07 28.08
CA PRO A 240 -22.62 4.20 28.92
C PRO A 240 -23.05 2.72 29.03
N GLN A 241 -24.35 2.42 28.88
CA GLN A 241 -24.88 1.06 28.83
C GLN A 241 -24.50 0.29 27.56
N GLY A 242 -23.93 0.97 26.57
CA GLY A 242 -23.60 0.44 25.27
C GLY A 242 -24.75 0.50 24.27
N PHE A 243 -24.59 -0.20 23.15
CA PHE A 243 -25.58 -0.27 22.08
C PHE A 243 -26.01 -1.72 21.83
N THR A 244 -27.27 -1.87 21.42
CA THR A 244 -27.92 -3.13 21.05
C THR A 244 -27.89 -3.33 19.53
N LEU A 245 -28.30 -4.52 19.07
CA LEU A 245 -28.48 -4.77 17.64
C LEU A 245 -29.48 -3.79 16.99
N ASP A 246 -30.55 -3.43 17.69
CA ASP A 246 -31.56 -2.50 17.16
C ASP A 246 -31.06 -1.06 17.15
N ASP A 247 -30.20 -0.68 18.09
CA ASP A 247 -29.49 0.60 18.03
C ASP A 247 -28.59 0.68 16.78
N LEU A 248 -27.88 -0.40 16.43
CA LEU A 248 -27.07 -0.47 15.20
C LEU A 248 -27.94 -0.31 13.94
N LYS A 249 -29.07 -1.02 13.84
CA LYS A 249 -29.99 -0.88 12.70
C LYS A 249 -30.56 0.54 12.59
N THR A 250 -30.92 1.11 13.73
CA THR A 250 -31.43 2.49 13.81
C THR A 250 -30.37 3.49 13.34
N GLU A 251 -29.12 3.29 13.75
CA GLU A 251 -28.02 4.17 13.33
C GLU A 251 -27.72 4.04 11.84
N LEU A 252 -27.69 2.83 11.27
CA LEU A 252 -27.50 2.64 9.82
C LEU A 252 -28.60 3.34 9.00
N THR A 253 -29.84 3.31 9.50
CA THR A 253 -30.97 4.00 8.87
C THR A 253 -30.83 5.52 8.99
N ASN A 254 -30.45 6.03 10.16
CA ASN A 254 -30.21 7.46 10.41
C ASN A 254 -29.07 8.02 9.53
N LEU A 255 -28.03 7.23 9.32
CA LEU A 255 -26.92 7.57 8.42
C LEU A 255 -27.29 7.45 6.94
N GLY A 256 -28.46 6.88 6.62
CA GLY A 256 -28.90 6.75 5.24
C GLY A 256 -28.39 5.56 4.46
N LEU A 257 -27.68 4.67 5.13
CA LEU A 257 -26.97 3.60 4.47
C LEU A 257 -27.91 2.52 3.92
N THR A 258 -29.15 2.46 4.41
CA THR A 258 -30.19 1.54 3.92
C THR A 258 -30.67 1.85 2.51
N GLU A 259 -30.61 3.11 2.06
CA GLU A 259 -30.94 3.44 0.66
C GLU A 259 -29.78 3.08 -0.28
N MET A 260 -28.55 3.36 0.13
CA MET A 260 -27.35 3.01 -0.64
C MET A 260 -27.17 1.48 -0.72
N PHE A 261 -27.40 0.81 0.40
CA PHE A 261 -27.24 -0.62 0.57
C PHE A 261 -28.54 -1.24 1.16
N PRO A 262 -29.52 -1.61 0.32
CA PRO A 262 -30.80 -2.14 0.79
C PRO A 262 -30.68 -3.42 1.63
N ASP A 263 -29.61 -4.20 1.42
CA ASP A 263 -29.31 -5.43 2.13
C ASP A 263 -28.49 -5.22 3.43
N ILE A 264 -28.10 -3.99 3.77
CA ILE A 264 -27.16 -3.74 4.87
C ILE A 264 -27.67 -4.25 6.22
N LEU A 265 -28.98 -4.19 6.45
CA LEU A 265 -29.59 -4.64 7.69
C LEU A 265 -29.50 -6.17 7.86
N CYS A 266 -29.46 -6.93 6.76
CA CYS A 266 -29.31 -8.39 6.79
C CYS A 266 -27.97 -8.81 7.42
N HIS A 267 -26.94 -7.98 7.31
CA HIS A 267 -25.59 -8.28 7.82
C HIS A 267 -25.42 -7.93 9.31
N THR A 268 -26.31 -7.09 9.87
CA THR A 268 -26.15 -6.52 11.22
C THR A 268 -26.05 -7.55 12.33
N GLY A 269 -26.81 -8.65 12.26
CA GLY A 269 -26.82 -9.68 13.30
C GLY A 269 -25.44 -10.31 13.50
N ARG A 270 -24.79 -10.71 12.40
CA ARG A 270 -23.47 -11.34 12.45
C ARG A 270 -22.37 -10.34 12.78
N VAL A 271 -22.43 -9.15 12.20
CA VAL A 271 -21.47 -8.07 12.53
C VAL A 271 -21.54 -7.71 14.00
N TYR A 272 -22.75 -7.54 14.55
CA TYR A 272 -22.96 -7.24 15.96
C TYR A 272 -22.37 -8.32 16.86
N TYR A 273 -22.67 -9.59 16.56
CA TYR A 273 -22.10 -10.73 17.30
C TYR A 273 -20.57 -10.71 17.29
N GLU A 274 -19.95 -10.54 16.13
CA GLU A 274 -18.49 -10.54 15.98
C GLU A 274 -17.83 -9.35 16.70
N VAL A 275 -18.49 -8.19 16.73
CA VAL A 275 -18.00 -7.02 17.48
C VAL A 275 -18.17 -7.23 18.98
N ASP A 276 -19.29 -7.80 19.43
CA ASP A 276 -19.56 -8.05 20.85
C ASP A 276 -18.59 -9.06 21.47
N ILE A 277 -18.23 -10.12 20.74
CA ILE A 277 -17.23 -11.09 21.25
C ILE A 277 -15.80 -10.50 21.31
N ARG A 278 -15.50 -9.45 20.54
CA ARG A 278 -14.17 -8.80 20.49
C ARG A 278 -14.06 -7.54 21.34
N LYS A 279 -15.14 -7.14 22.03
CA LYS A 279 -15.16 -5.92 22.83
C LYS A 279 -14.11 -5.96 23.93
N LYS A 280 -13.45 -4.82 24.15
CA LYS A 280 -12.42 -4.69 25.20
C LYS A 280 -12.99 -4.33 26.58
N GLY A 281 -14.26 -3.95 26.65
CA GLY A 281 -14.92 -3.52 27.89
C GLY A 281 -16.20 -4.30 28.16
N LYS A 282 -16.85 -4.03 29.29
CA LYS A 282 -18.11 -4.70 29.65
C LYS A 282 -19.23 -4.46 28.62
N ASN A 283 -19.32 -3.21 28.16
CA ASN A 283 -20.33 -2.74 27.22
C ASN A 283 -19.67 -2.30 25.91
N LEU A 284 -20.40 -2.40 24.81
CA LEU A 284 -20.01 -1.87 23.51
C LEU A 284 -19.99 -0.34 23.52
N ARG A 285 -18.91 0.27 23.03
CA ARG A 285 -18.69 1.73 23.07
C ARG A 285 -18.87 2.33 21.68
N THR A 286 -18.78 3.65 21.60
CA THR A 286 -18.83 4.38 20.32
C THR A 286 -17.80 3.86 19.33
N CYS A 287 -16.56 3.59 19.74
CA CYS A 287 -15.55 3.04 18.83
C CYS A 287 -15.91 1.66 18.25
N ASP A 288 -16.69 0.87 18.98
CA ASP A 288 -17.16 -0.45 18.55
C ASP A 288 -18.36 -0.30 17.59
N LEU A 289 -19.16 0.77 17.75
CA LEU A 289 -20.21 1.15 16.79
C LEU A 289 -19.62 1.59 15.44
N TYR A 290 -18.53 2.37 15.44
CA TYR A 290 -17.77 2.68 14.23
C TYR A 290 -17.29 1.40 13.52
N ASP A 291 -16.72 0.46 14.28
CA ASP A 291 -16.25 -0.82 13.73
C ASP A 291 -17.42 -1.64 13.15
N ALA A 292 -18.60 -1.67 13.80
CA ALA A 292 -19.79 -2.34 13.28
C ALA A 292 -20.32 -1.72 11.98
N ILE A 293 -20.44 -0.38 11.93
CA ILE A 293 -20.91 0.35 10.75
C ILE A 293 -19.95 0.18 9.56
N GLU A 294 -18.64 0.21 9.82
CA GLU A 294 -17.60 -0.07 8.82
C GLU A 294 -17.79 -1.47 8.22
N ASN A 295 -17.92 -2.50 9.07
CA ASN A 295 -18.01 -3.89 8.60
C ASN A 295 -19.32 -4.19 7.87
N CYS A 296 -20.46 -3.63 8.29
CA CYS A 296 -21.71 -3.74 7.55
C CYS A 296 -21.56 -3.22 6.11
N GLN A 297 -20.91 -2.06 5.93
CA GLN A 297 -20.67 -1.49 4.60
C GLN A 297 -19.64 -2.29 3.80
N LEU A 298 -18.55 -2.76 4.43
CA LEU A 298 -17.56 -3.61 3.77
C LEU A 298 -18.21 -4.87 3.20
N ILE A 299 -19.06 -5.56 3.96
CA ILE A 299 -19.78 -6.75 3.48
C ILE A 299 -20.63 -6.39 2.24
N CYS A 300 -21.39 -5.30 2.30
CA CYS A 300 -22.18 -4.82 1.16
C CYS A 300 -21.33 -4.53 -0.09
N ILE A 301 -20.13 -3.98 0.08
CA ILE A 301 -19.17 -3.70 -1.02
C ILE A 301 -18.64 -5.02 -1.60
N PHE A 302 -18.15 -5.93 -0.75
CA PHE A 302 -17.57 -7.20 -1.19
C PHE A 302 -18.60 -8.09 -1.89
N ASN A 303 -19.86 -8.09 -1.45
CA ASN A 303 -20.93 -8.86 -2.09
C ASN A 303 -21.36 -8.28 -3.45
N ARG A 304 -21.16 -6.98 -3.69
CA ARG A 304 -21.49 -6.34 -4.98
C ARG A 304 -20.35 -6.38 -5.98
N VAL A 305 -19.11 -6.38 -5.51
CA VAL A 305 -17.92 -6.35 -6.37
C VAL A 305 -17.19 -7.68 -6.26
N ASN A 306 -17.60 -8.66 -7.05
CA ASN A 306 -17.06 -10.03 -6.96
C ASN A 306 -15.52 -10.09 -7.09
N ASN A 307 -14.93 -9.26 -7.96
CA ASN A 307 -13.48 -9.16 -8.12
C ASN A 307 -12.77 -8.80 -6.80
N LEU A 308 -13.38 -7.93 -5.99
CA LEU A 308 -12.87 -7.61 -4.65
C LEU A 308 -12.95 -8.77 -3.70
N LYS A 309 -14.08 -9.48 -3.72
CA LYS A 309 -14.28 -10.62 -2.83
C LYS A 309 -13.25 -11.71 -3.10
N ILE A 310 -13.01 -12.01 -4.39
CA ILE A 310 -11.97 -12.94 -4.83
C ILE A 310 -10.58 -12.44 -4.43
N PHE A 311 -10.27 -11.17 -4.66
CA PHE A 311 -8.99 -10.59 -4.23
C PHE A 311 -8.79 -10.71 -2.71
N LEU A 312 -9.78 -10.30 -1.92
CA LEU A 312 -9.74 -10.36 -0.46
C LEU A 312 -9.48 -11.79 0.03
N HIS A 313 -10.16 -12.77 -0.57
CA HIS A 313 -9.94 -14.18 -0.28
C HIS A 313 -8.52 -14.65 -0.62
N ASN A 314 -8.07 -14.36 -1.85
CA ASN A 314 -6.75 -14.76 -2.33
C ASN A 314 -5.63 -14.15 -1.47
N GLN A 315 -5.79 -12.90 -1.05
CA GLN A 315 -4.86 -12.22 -0.16
C GLN A 315 -5.10 -12.51 1.34
N LYS A 316 -5.91 -13.52 1.67
CA LYS A 316 -6.11 -14.04 3.04
C LYS A 316 -6.67 -12.99 4.01
N GLY A 317 -7.47 -12.07 3.48
CA GLY A 317 -8.06 -10.95 4.21
C GLY A 317 -9.45 -11.18 4.79
N CYS A 318 -10.16 -12.26 4.42
CA CYS A 318 -11.58 -12.42 4.78
C CYS A 318 -11.86 -12.33 6.29
N LYS A 319 -11.01 -12.94 7.12
CA LYS A 319 -11.13 -12.90 8.59
C LYS A 319 -11.01 -11.48 9.19
N ARG A 320 -10.55 -10.50 8.41
CA ARG A 320 -10.40 -9.08 8.82
C ARG A 320 -11.70 -8.28 8.65
N VAL A 321 -12.67 -8.81 7.91
CA VAL A 321 -14.00 -8.21 7.77
C VAL A 321 -14.96 -8.97 8.68
N LEU A 322 -15.33 -8.34 9.79
CA LEU A 322 -16.16 -8.95 10.82
C LEU A 322 -17.55 -9.27 10.26
N GLY A 323 -17.98 -10.50 10.42
CA GLY A 323 -19.28 -10.98 9.93
C GLY A 323 -19.32 -11.29 8.43
N LEU A 324 -18.21 -11.19 7.70
CA LEU A 324 -18.17 -11.59 6.29
C LEU A 324 -18.26 -13.11 6.15
N GLU A 325 -19.23 -13.56 5.38
CA GLU A 325 -19.30 -14.93 4.86
C GLU A 325 -18.64 -14.98 3.48
N CYS A 326 -17.49 -15.66 3.43
CA CYS A 326 -16.76 -15.88 2.20
C CYS A 326 -16.95 -17.32 1.74
N GLU A 327 -17.64 -17.54 0.62
CA GLU A 327 -17.87 -18.86 0.04
C GLU A 327 -16.59 -19.61 -0.36
N TYR A 328 -15.47 -18.89 -0.46
CA TYR A 328 -14.16 -19.46 -0.79
C TYR A 328 -13.35 -19.88 0.45
N CYS A 329 -13.72 -19.40 1.64
CA CYS A 329 -13.10 -19.82 2.90
C CYS A 329 -13.71 -21.15 3.33
N THR A 330 -12.97 -22.23 3.08
CA THR A 330 -13.28 -23.58 3.56
C THR A 330 -12.70 -23.84 4.93
#